data_AF-A0A416XKQ2-F1
#
_entry.id   AF-A0A416XKQ2-F1
#
_cell.length_a   1.000
_cell.length_b   1.000
_cell.length_c   1.000
_cell.angle_alpha   90.00
_cell.angle_beta   90.00
_cell.angle_gamma   90.00
#
_symmetry.space_group_name_H-M   'P 1'
#
loop_
_entity.id
_entity.type
_entity.pdbx_description
1 polymer ?
#
loop_
_entity_poly.entity_id
_entity_poly.type
_entity_poly.pdbx_seq_one_letter_code
_entity_poly.pdbx_strand_id
1 'polypeptide(L)' 'MIDDMAVYIANLGKYNEGYLVGAWFTFPIDEEDVKEKIGLNEEYEEYAIHDTDNFPIAIGE' A
#
# COMPACT_ATOMS: atom_id res chain seq x y z
N MET A 1 18.73 6.01 -3.50
CA MET A 1 19.17 4.86 -2.67
C MET A 1 17.93 4.04 -2.33
N ILE A 2 18.00 2.88 -1.63
CA ILE A 2 16.76 2.18 -1.22
C ILE A 2 15.87 3.11 -0.37
N ASP A 3 16.51 4.05 0.32
CA ASP A 3 15.88 5.06 1.18
C ASP A 3 14.92 6.02 0.44
N ASP A 4 14.96 6.08 -0.89
CA ASP A 4 14.09 6.95 -1.71
C ASP A 4 12.96 6.16 -2.41
N MET A 5 12.93 4.83 -2.28
CA MET A 5 11.91 3.97 -2.90
C MET A 5 10.63 3.94 -2.05
N ALA A 6 9.48 4.10 -2.71
CA ALA A 6 8.19 4.00 -2.04
C ALA A 6 7.15 3.24 -2.86
N VAL A 7 6.15 2.69 -2.18
CA VAL A 7 4.98 2.04 -2.80
C VAL A 7 3.70 2.63 -2.23
N TYR A 8 2.68 2.77 -3.08
CA TYR A 8 1.34 3.13 -2.64
C TYR A 8 0.52 1.86 -2.46
N ILE A 9 0.14 1.58 -1.21
CA ILE A 9 -0.65 0.40 -0.85
C ILE A 9 -2.09 0.83 -0.59
N ALA A 10 -3.04 0.18 -1.26
CA ALA A 10 -4.48 0.43 -1.13
C ALA A 10 -5.20 -0.74 -0.46
N ASN A 11 -6.20 -0.44 0.37
CA ASN A 11 -7.11 -1.41 0.96
C ASN A 11 -8.19 -1.80 -0.05
N LEU A 12 -8.16 -3.04 -0.55
CA LEU A 12 -9.04 -3.50 -1.61
C LEU A 12 -10.48 -3.69 -1.15
N GLY A 13 -10.70 -4.13 0.09
CA GLY A 13 -12.05 -4.27 0.62
C GLY A 13 -12.75 -2.93 0.75
N LYS A 14 -12.04 -1.88 1.18
CA LYS A 14 -12.56 -0.49 1.19
C LYS A 14 -12.74 0.07 -0.22
N TYR A 15 -11.83 -0.25 -1.14
CA TYR A 15 -11.96 0.12 -2.54
C TYR A 15 -13.22 -0.46 -3.18
N ASN A 16 -13.53 -1.74 -2.92
CA ASN A 16 -14.74 -2.40 -3.40
C ASN A 16 -16.03 -1.78 -2.84
N GLU A 17 -15.96 -1.12 -1.69
CA GLU A 17 -17.05 -0.35 -1.09
C GLU A 17 -17.15 1.10 -1.62
N GLY A 18 -16.27 1.49 -2.54
CA GLY A 18 -16.22 2.84 -3.13
C GLY A 18 -15.38 3.84 -2.32
N TYR A 19 -14.61 3.38 -1.33
CA TYR A 19 -13.69 4.23 -0.58
C TYR A 19 -12.26 4.09 -1.11
N LEU A 20 -11.64 5.24 -1.45
CA LEU A 20 -10.22 5.28 -1.79
C LEU A 20 -9.40 5.38 -0.50
N VAL A 21 -8.97 4.24 0.03
CA VAL A 21 -8.12 4.16 1.23
C VAL A 21 -6.77 3.55 0.85
N GLY A 22 -5.71 4.33 0.99
CA GLY A 22 -4.33 3.88 0.75
C GLY A 22 -3.31 4.92 1.20
N ALA A 23 -2.04 4.52 1.26
CA ALA A 23 -0.95 5.38 1.69
C ALA A 23 0.38 5.00 1.04
N TRP A 24 1.33 5.94 1.02
CA TRP A 24 2.71 5.71 0.58
C TRP A 24 3.57 5.17 1.73
N PHE A 25 4.41 4.18 1.42
CA PHE A 25 5.32 3.53 2.35
C PHE A 25 6.72 3.47 1.76
N THR A 26 7.72 3.89 2.53
CA THR A 26 9.14 3.76 2.19
C THR A 26 9.71 2.45 2.73
N PHE A 27 10.75 1.91 2.10
CA PHE A 27 11.40 0.69 2.57
C PHE A 27 12.33 0.94 3.77
N PRO A 28 12.49 -0.04 4.69
CA PRO A 28 11.70 -1.28 4.79
C PRO A 28 10.27 -1.00 5.30
N ILE A 29 9.29 -1.75 4.78
CA ILE A 29 7.87 -1.57 5.13
C ILE A 29 7.54 -2.39 6.37
N ASP A 30 6.93 -1.75 7.38
CA ASP A 30 6.38 -2.39 8.56
C ASP A 30 4.91 -2.76 8.32
N GLU A 31 4.58 -4.04 8.47
CA GLU A 31 3.23 -4.56 8.22
C GLU A 31 2.20 -3.98 9.20
N GLU A 32 2.57 -3.71 10.45
CA GLU A 32 1.65 -3.15 11.44
C GLU A 32 1.34 -1.67 11.11
N ASP A 33 2.35 -0.91 10.64
CA ASP A 33 2.13 0.46 10.14
C ASP A 33 1.22 0.48 8.89
N VAL A 34 1.34 -0.53 8.01
CA VAL A 34 0.43 -0.69 6.87
C VAL A 34 -0.99 -0.92 7.37
N LYS A 35 -1.20 -1.92 8.25
CA LYS A 35 -2.53 -2.25 8.79
C LYS A 35 -3.18 -1.04 9.44
N GLU A 36 -2.45 -0.31 10.28
CA GLU A 36 -2.98 0.87 10.96
C GLU A 36 -3.30 2.01 9.98
N LYS A 37 -2.42 2.32 9.03
CA LYS A 37 -2.61 3.46 8.11
C LYS A 37 -3.72 3.25 7.08
N ILE A 38 -3.88 2.03 6.56
CA ILE A 38 -4.89 1.74 5.53
C ILE A 38 -6.10 1.01 6.09
N GLY A 39 -6.14 0.77 7.41
CA GLY A 39 -7.29 0.20 8.11
C GLY A 39 -7.57 -1.26 7.76
N LEU A 40 -6.52 -2.08 7.66
CA LEU A 40 -6.68 -3.54 7.51
C LEU A 40 -7.10 -4.17 8.84
N ASN A 41 -7.95 -5.19 8.77
CA ASN A 41 -8.41 -5.98 9.92
C ASN A 41 -8.97 -7.32 9.42
N GLU A 42 -9.61 -8.10 10.31
CA GLU A 42 -10.20 -9.41 9.97
C GLU A 42 -11.30 -9.35 8.87
N GLU A 43 -11.92 -8.19 8.63
CA GLU A 43 -12.91 -8.00 7.57
C GLU A 43 -12.28 -7.44 6.28
N TYR A 44 -11.25 -6.61 6.42
CA TYR A 44 -10.54 -5.94 5.32
C TYR A 44 -9.09 -6.42 5.26
N GLU A 45 -8.90 -7.69 4.92
CA GLU A 45 -7.57 -8.31 4.88
C GLU A 45 -6.80 -7.98 3.59
N GLU A 46 -7.52 -7.74 2.48
CA GLU A 46 -6.94 -7.63 1.15
C GLU A 46 -6.40 -6.22 0.85
N TYR A 47 -5.17 -6.16 0.32
CA TYR A 47 -4.53 -4.95 -0.15
C TYR A 47 -3.72 -5.20 -1.44
N ALA A 48 -3.47 -4.14 -2.21
CA ALA A 48 -2.64 -4.18 -3.40
C ALA A 48 -1.72 -2.97 -3.49
N ILE A 49 -0.59 -3.13 -4.18
CA ILE A 49 0.28 -2.02 -4.57
C ILE A 49 -0.26 -1.46 -5.87
N HIS A 50 -0.82 -0.25 -5.84
CA HIS A 50 -1.36 0.40 -7.04
C HIS A 50 -0.34 1.33 -7.72
N ASP A 51 0.71 1.75 -7.00
CA ASP A 51 1.72 2.65 -7.56
C ASP A 51 3.07 2.46 -6.87
N THR A 52 4.13 2.86 -7.57
CA THR A 52 5.52 2.80 -7.09
C THR A 52 6.27 4.06 -7.44
N ASP A 53 7.13 4.54 -6.53
CA ASP A 53 7.98 5.72 -6.75
C ASP A 53 9.46 5.36 -6.60
N ASN A 54 10.29 5.94 -7.48
CA ASN A 54 11.74 5.73 -7.58
C ASN A 54 12.20 4.26 -7.72
N PHE A 55 11.34 3.38 -8.25
CA PHE A 55 11.75 2.02 -8.61
C PHE A 55 12.62 2.03 -9.87
N PRO A 56 13.66 1.17 -9.95
CA PRO A 56 14.52 1.07 -11.12
C PRO A 56 13.83 0.43 -12.34
N ILE A 57 12.62 -0.11 -12.15
CA ILE A 57 11.79 -0.77 -13.15
C ILE A 57 10.34 -0.35 -12.94
N ALA A 58 9.53 -0.44 -13.99
CA ALA A 58 8.08 -0.34 -13.83
C ALA A 58 7.54 -1.62 -13.19
N ILE A 59 6.71 -1.46 -12.15
CA ILE A 59 5.92 -2.52 -11.55
C ILE A 59 4.47 -2.32 -12.03
N GLY A 60 3.83 -3.39 -12.49
CA GLY A 60 2.40 -3.38 -12.83
C GLY A 60 1.57 -4.07 -11.76
N GLU A 61 0.29 -3.70 -11.66
CA GLU A 61 -0.76 -4.46 -10.96
C GLU A 61 -1.04 -5.81 -11.63
#